data_AF-A0A529ZIX2-F1
#
_entry.id   AF-A0A529ZIX2-F1
#
_cell.length_a   1.000
_cell.length_b   1.000
_cell.length_c   1.000
_cell.angle_alpha   90.00
_cell.angle_beta   90.00
_cell.angle_gamma   90.00
#
_symmetry.space_group_name_H-M   'P 1'
#
loop_
_entity.id
_entity.type
_entity.pdbx_description
1 polymer ?
#
loop_
_entity_poly.entity_id
_entity_poly.type
_entity_poly.pdbx_seq_one_letter_code
_entity_poly.pdbx_strand_id
1 'polypeptide(L)' 'MNTGRIVRLAERDRAEVHFLLDGERRSALADDTVLTAVLASGHALRSSEFGPEPRAGFCLMGACQDCWVWQEEG' A
#
# COMPACT_ATOMS: atom_id res chain seq x y z
N MET A 1 2.27 -17.41 0.82
CA MET A 1 2.93 -16.09 0.84
C MET A 1 2.35 -15.32 -0.31
N ASN A 2 1.46 -14.36 -0.05
CA ASN A 2 0.85 -13.58 -1.12
C ASN A 2 1.94 -12.63 -1.65
N THR A 3 2.39 -12.83 -2.89
CA THR A 3 3.28 -11.87 -3.55
C THR A 3 2.57 -10.53 -3.59
N GLY A 4 3.19 -9.49 -3.00
CA GLY A 4 2.67 -8.13 -3.03
C GLY A 4 2.29 -7.69 -4.44
N ARG A 5 1.32 -6.77 -4.57
CA ARG A 5 0.93 -6.19 -5.87
C ARG A 5 2.04 -5.32 -6.46
N ILE A 6 2.92 -4.81 -5.61
CA ILE A 6 4.21 -4.26 -5.98
C ILE A 6 5.28 -5.22 -5.47
N VAL A 7 6.20 -5.59 -6.37
CA VAL A 7 7.35 -6.43 -6.05
C VAL A 7 8.61 -5.59 -6.17
N ARG A 8 9.41 -5.60 -5.11
CA ARG A 8 10.67 -4.87 -5.04
C ARG A 8 11.76 -5.58 -5.84
N LEU A 9 12.20 -4.94 -6.93
CA LEU A 9 13.28 -5.45 -7.79
C LEU A 9 14.69 -5.12 -7.25
N ALA A 10 14.86 -3.94 -6.65
CA ALA A 10 16.13 -3.43 -6.09
C ALA A 10 15.89 -2.67 -4.76
N GLU A 11 16.92 -2.03 -4.19
CA GLU A 11 16.80 -1.20 -2.98
C GLU A 11 16.25 -1.94 -1.75
N ARG A 12 16.81 -3.13 -1.45
CA ARG A 12 16.38 -3.99 -0.34
C ARG A 12 17.09 -3.71 0.98
N ASP A 13 18.18 -2.94 0.94
CA ASP A 13 19.08 -2.74 2.10
C ASP A 13 18.74 -1.47 2.90
N ARG A 14 17.62 -0.81 2.57
CA ARG A 14 17.10 0.32 3.35
C ARG A 14 16.56 -0.17 4.69
N ALA A 15 16.59 0.69 5.70
CA ALA A 15 16.10 0.36 7.04
C ALA A 15 14.63 -0.07 7.00
N GLU A 16 14.28 -1.14 7.73
CA GLU A 16 12.89 -1.56 7.89
C GLU A 16 12.14 -0.60 8.82
N VAL A 17 10.89 -0.29 8.47
CA VAL A 17 9.97 0.53 9.26
C VAL A 17 8.69 -0.26 9.48
N HIS A 18 8.18 -0.26 10.72
CA HIS A 18 6.92 -0.88 11.07
C HIS A 18 5.79 0.13 11.16
N PHE A 19 4.60 -0.26 10.71
CA PHE A 19 3.39 0.55 10.79
C PHE A 19 2.15 -0.33 11.03
N LEU A 20 1.03 0.29 11.38
CA LEU A 20 -0.27 -0.36 11.45
C LEU A 20 -1.08 -0.01 10.19
N LEU A 21 -1.68 -1.03 9.58
CA LEU A 21 -2.64 -0.89 8.49
C LEU A 21 -3.88 -1.67 8.88
N ASP A 22 -5.02 -1.00 8.99
CA ASP A 22 -6.30 -1.60 9.41
C ASP A 22 -6.17 -2.43 10.71
N GLY A 23 -5.35 -1.94 11.66
CA GLY A 23 -5.07 -2.59 12.94
C GLY A 23 -4.01 -3.71 12.88
N GLU A 24 -3.50 -4.06 11.70
CA GLU A 24 -2.50 -5.11 11.53
C GLU A 24 -1.09 -4.53 11.39
N ARG A 25 -0.12 -5.09 12.14
CA ARG A 25 1.28 -4.68 12.02
C ARG A 25 1.87 -5.16 10.69
N ARG A 26 2.44 -4.22 9.94
CA ARG A 26 3.11 -4.43 8.66
C ARG A 26 4.52 -3.85 8.68
N SER A 27 5.34 -4.23 7.71
CA SER A 27 6.66 -3.64 7.49
C SER A 27 6.78 -3.08 6.07
N ALA A 28 7.59 -2.03 5.96
CA ALA A 28 8.02 -1.39 4.72
C ALA A 28 9.49 -0.98 4.87
N LEU A 29 10.06 -0.39 3.83
CA LEU A 29 11.40 0.20 3.93
C LEU A 29 11.29 1.72 4.10
N ALA A 30 12.22 2.31 4.83
CA ALA A 30 12.35 3.77 4.95
C ALA A 30 12.33 4.42 3.58
N ASP A 31 11.66 5.57 3.48
CA ASP A 31 11.41 6.32 2.24
C ASP A 31 10.48 5.63 1.22
N ASP A 32 9.83 4.51 1.57
CA ASP A 32 8.65 4.07 0.83
C ASP A 32 7.54 5.10 0.94
N THR A 33 6.84 5.33 -0.17
CA THR A 33 5.55 6.00 -0.11
C THR A 33 4.53 5.09 0.58
N VAL A 34 3.49 5.67 1.17
CA VAL A 34 2.38 4.89 1.77
C VAL A 34 1.79 3.89 0.76
N LEU A 35 1.62 4.31 -0.49
CA LEU A 35 1.15 3.44 -1.57
C LEU A 35 2.03 2.20 -1.77
N THR A 36 3.35 2.39 -1.83
CA THR A 36 4.32 1.29 -1.97
C THR A 36 4.27 0.36 -0.76
N ALA A 37 4.26 0.92 0.46
CA ALA A 37 4.20 0.15 1.70
C ALA A 37 2.93 -0.75 1.76
N VAL A 38 1.77 -0.19 1.41
CA VAL A 38 0.50 -0.93 1.39
C VAL A 38 0.52 -2.05 0.35
N LEU A 39 0.87 -1.76 -0.91
CA LEU A 39 0.81 -2.74 -1.99
C LEU A 39 1.91 -3.81 -1.92
N ALA A 40 3.08 -3.48 -1.36
CA ALA A 40 4.14 -4.45 -1.10
C ALA A 40 3.74 -5.46 -0.01
N SER A 41 2.90 -5.06 0.95
CA SER A 41 2.39 -5.94 2.00
C SER A 41 1.26 -6.89 1.54
N GLY A 42 0.87 -6.84 0.26
CA GLY A 42 -0.15 -7.74 -0.32
C GLY A 42 -1.58 -7.21 -0.31
N HIS A 43 -1.81 -5.99 0.18
CA HIS A 43 -3.13 -5.38 0.25
C HIS A 43 -3.61 -4.81 -1.09
N ALA A 44 -4.92 -4.67 -1.21
CA ALA A 44 -5.55 -3.73 -2.15
C ALA A 44 -5.85 -2.42 -1.39
N LEU A 45 -6.05 -1.33 -2.12
CA LEU A 45 -6.34 -0.03 -1.50
C LEU A 45 -7.82 0.11 -1.13
N ARG A 46 -8.70 -0.38 -2.00
CA ARG A 46 -10.15 -0.38 -1.80
C ARG A 46 -10.84 -1.37 -2.72
N SER A 47 -12.09 -1.69 -2.42
CA SER A 47 -13.00 -2.36 -3.36
C SER A 47 -13.57 -1.35 -4.35
N SER A 48 -13.80 -1.77 -5.60
CA SER A 48 -14.53 -0.98 -6.59
C SER A 48 -15.99 -0.74 -6.19
N GLU A 49 -16.53 0.42 -6.52
CA GLU A 49 -17.98 0.69 -6.39
C GLU A 49 -18.78 0.11 -7.56
N PHE A 50 -18.11 -0.18 -8.67
CA PHE A 50 -18.74 -0.59 -9.94
C PHE A 50 -18.58 -2.08 -10.23
N GLY A 51 -18.02 -2.87 -9.30
CA GLY A 51 -17.74 -4.28 -9.54
C GLY A 51 -16.99 -4.96 -8.40
N PRO A 52 -16.72 -6.27 -8.52
CA PRO A 52 -16.02 -7.04 -7.50
C PRO A 52 -14.51 -6.79 -7.45
N GLU A 53 -13.97 -6.01 -8.39
CA GLU A 53 -12.52 -5.92 -8.54
C GLU A 53 -11.86 -5.01 -7.48
N PRO A 54 -10.74 -5.44 -6.89
CA PRO A 54 -9.95 -4.60 -6.00
C PRO A 54 -9.17 -3.53 -6.77
N ARG A 55 -8.92 -2.38 -6.12
CA ARG A 55 -8.16 -1.25 -6.67
C ARG A 55 -6.75 -1.18 -6.08
N ALA A 56 -5.80 -0.77 -6.91
CA ALA A 56 -4.38 -0.66 -6.54
C ALA A 56 -3.78 0.73 -6.77
N GLY A 57 -4.53 1.69 -7.31
CA GLY A 57 -4.01 3.04 -7.60
C GLY A 57 -2.98 3.06 -8.74
N PHE A 58 -3.29 3.72 -9.85
CA PHE A 58 -2.44 3.68 -11.06
C PHE A 58 -1.74 5.00 -11.38
N CYS A 59 -2.27 6.13 -10.87
CA CYS A 59 -1.87 7.44 -11.37
C CYS A 59 -0.57 7.97 -10.74
N LEU A 60 -0.20 7.51 -9.55
CA LEU A 60 0.95 8.01 -8.75
C LEU A 60 0.92 9.53 -8.46
N MET A 61 -0.23 10.18 -8.66
CA MET A 61 -0.40 11.63 -8.54
C MET A 61 -1.68 12.02 -7.77
N GLY A 62 -2.42 11.04 -7.25
CA GLY A 62 -3.68 11.23 -6.53
C GLY A 62 -4.93 11.44 -7.40
N ALA A 63 -4.80 11.59 -8.73
CA ALA A 63 -5.92 11.83 -9.64
C ALA A 63 -6.97 10.70 -9.67
N CYS A 64 -6.56 9.44 -9.50
CA CYS A 64 -7.48 8.30 -9.51
C CYS A 64 -8.23 8.11 -8.17
N GLN A 65 -7.81 8.80 -7.11
CA GLN A 65 -8.41 8.76 -5.76
C GLN A 65 -8.51 7.38 -5.07
N ASP A 66 -8.03 6.32 -5.71
CA ASP A 66 -8.04 4.97 -5.13
C ASP A 66 -7.15 4.82 -3.88
N CYS A 67 -6.19 5.73 -3.65
CA CYS A 67 -5.17 5.61 -2.61
C CYS A 67 -5.40 6.48 -1.36
N TRP A 68 -6.64 6.94 -1.15
CA TRP A 68 -6.98 7.61 0.10
C TRP A 68 -6.90 6.66 1.28
N VAL A 69 -6.36 7.16 2.38
CA VAL A 69 -6.25 6.48 3.66
C VAL A 69 -6.62 7.47 4.75
N TRP A 70 -7.19 6.95 5.83
CA TRP A 70 -7.39 7.71 7.05
C TRP A 70 -6.17 7.55 7.96
N GLN A 71 -5.83 8.60 8.69
CA GLN A 71 -4.94 8.44 9.83
C GLN A 71 -5.72 7.80 10.98
N GLU A 72 -5.01 7.25 11.95
CA GLU A 72 -5.63 6.58 13.11
C GLU A 72 -6.58 7.52 13.87
N GLU A 73 -6.31 8.82 13.86
CA GLU A 73 -7.08 9.86 14.56
C GLU A 73 -8.22 10.48 13.72
N GLY A 74 -8.41 10.01 12.47
CA GLY A 74 -9.35 10.62 11.50
C GLY A 74 -8.74 11.76 10.71
#